data_AF-A0A1G8YK00-F1
#
_entry.id   AF-A0A1G8YK00-F1
#
_cell.length_a   1.000
_cell.length_b   1.000
_cell.length_c   1.000
_cell.angle_alpha   90.00
_cell.angle_beta   90.00
_cell.angle_gamma   90.00
#
_symmetry.space_group_name_H-M   'P 1'
#
loop_
_entity.id
_entity.type
_entity.pdbx_description
1 polymer ?
#
loop_
_entity_poly.entity_id
_entity_poly.type
_entity_poly.pdbx_seq_one_letter_code
_entity_poly.pdbx_strand_id
1 'polypeptide(L)'
;MAFGTTWNNLLDNIEELPSDATLVTPLSRKAFRVTDVQEHRVLIEYRDDDETIPLQRDQFETLHRRIQDSRGEFELDRLPPDAEPYATVLSLHPRFEVDDREGTLTESDQSTGSPLVEAQGDTDDADEEREEPDVAVYSDALLLIDALERHDVTTLEDVETPGLVNLYTLLSDVQRNANDLRKDIRAVLLDRLHHDQPVSGQFGSVQRTSRRNRSLKDDELVLNAFEAAGIERERLTTVDSSKVDEALDVTEISETDVYEVEESEYVRKADVDEDQKETRLQGLKDQLAATEGEEADELREEIEELEERIDELTEFRTGRSFHESASGG
;
A
#
# COMPACT_ATOMS: atom_id res chain seq x y z
N MET A 1 -15.26 -18.14 -20.70
CA MET A 1 -15.56 -17.39 -21.95
C MET A 1 -14.87 -18.07 -23.14
N ALA A 2 -15.17 -17.68 -24.38
CA ALA A 2 -14.37 -18.13 -25.51
C ALA A 2 -13.01 -17.41 -25.48
N PHE A 3 -11.91 -18.13 -25.68
CA PHE A 3 -10.55 -17.56 -25.65
C PHE A 3 -10.37 -16.37 -26.62
N GLY A 4 -11.16 -16.30 -27.70
CA GLY A 4 -11.15 -15.14 -28.60
C GLY A 4 -11.51 -13.81 -27.93
N THR A 5 -12.42 -13.80 -26.96
CA THR A 5 -12.78 -12.58 -26.21
C THR A 5 -11.66 -12.16 -25.28
N THR A 6 -11.08 -13.12 -24.54
CA THR A 6 -9.89 -12.92 -23.70
C THR A 6 -8.69 -12.44 -24.53
N TRP A 7 -8.51 -12.96 -25.73
CA TRP A 7 -7.44 -12.57 -26.63
C TRP A 7 -7.58 -11.13 -27.11
N ASN A 8 -8.78 -10.70 -27.53
CA ASN A 8 -8.98 -9.32 -28.00
C ASN A 8 -8.78 -8.33 -26.85
N ASN A 9 -9.37 -8.58 -25.68
CA ASN A 9 -9.18 -7.72 -24.52
C ASN A 9 -7.70 -7.66 -24.11
N LEU A 10 -6.97 -8.78 -24.19
CA LEU A 10 -5.52 -8.78 -23.96
C LEU A 10 -4.77 -7.90 -24.98
N LEU A 11 -5.14 -7.94 -26.27
CA LEU A 11 -4.52 -7.08 -27.28
C LEU A 11 -4.81 -5.61 -27.00
N ASP A 12 -6.05 -5.27 -26.65
CA ASP A 12 -6.46 -3.90 -26.30
C ASP A 12 -5.60 -3.36 -25.13
N ASN A 13 -5.45 -4.15 -24.04
CA ASN A 13 -4.60 -3.79 -22.89
C ASN A 13 -3.11 -3.66 -23.26
N ILE A 14 -2.61 -4.44 -24.21
CA ILE A 14 -1.21 -4.33 -24.66
C ILE A 14 -1.01 -3.07 -25.51
N GLU A 15 -1.99 -2.69 -26.34
CA GLU A 15 -1.94 -1.48 -27.16
C GLU A 15 -2.01 -0.20 -26.32
N GLU A 16 -2.61 -0.27 -25.14
CA GLU A 16 -2.68 0.82 -24.14
C GLU A 16 -1.37 1.00 -23.35
N LEU A 17 -0.44 0.03 -23.41
CA LEU A 17 0.84 0.15 -22.72
C LEU A 17 1.68 1.31 -23.28
N PRO A 18 2.35 2.09 -22.40
CA PRO A 18 3.36 3.05 -22.82
C PRO A 18 4.43 2.39 -23.70
N SER A 19 4.90 3.10 -24.73
CA SER A 19 5.91 2.57 -25.67
C SER A 19 7.26 2.22 -25.03
N ASP A 20 7.52 2.72 -23.82
CA ASP A 20 8.69 2.46 -22.98
C ASP A 20 8.39 1.54 -21.78
N ALA A 21 7.19 0.95 -21.71
CA ALA A 21 6.81 0.01 -20.67
C ALA A 21 7.77 -1.20 -20.63
N THR A 22 8.29 -1.49 -19.45
CA THR A 22 9.18 -2.62 -19.20
C THR A 22 8.45 -3.69 -18.39
N LEU A 23 8.30 -4.87 -18.99
CA LEU A 23 7.71 -6.05 -18.38
C LEU A 23 8.79 -6.97 -17.85
N VAL A 24 8.48 -7.73 -16.80
CA VAL A 24 9.44 -8.62 -16.14
C VAL A 24 8.88 -10.03 -16.05
N THR A 25 9.69 -11.03 -16.41
CA THR A 25 9.31 -12.45 -16.25
C THR A 25 9.24 -12.86 -14.77
N PRO A 26 8.24 -13.67 -14.36
CA PRO A 26 7.99 -13.94 -12.94
C PRO A 26 9.08 -14.76 -12.24
N LEU A 27 9.66 -15.77 -12.91
CA LEU A 27 10.65 -16.66 -12.29
C LEU A 27 12.09 -16.18 -12.55
N SER A 28 12.40 -15.86 -13.81
CA SER A 28 13.76 -15.49 -14.22
C SER A 28 14.08 -14.00 -14.05
N ARG A 29 13.07 -13.16 -13.76
CA ARG A 29 13.23 -11.71 -13.56
C ARG A 29 13.92 -10.99 -14.73
N LYS A 30 13.74 -11.51 -15.95
CA LYS A 30 14.27 -10.92 -17.18
C LYS A 30 13.34 -9.80 -17.64
N ALA A 31 13.90 -8.62 -17.82
CA ALA A 31 13.19 -7.47 -18.35
C ALA A 31 13.05 -7.55 -19.87
N PHE A 32 11.85 -7.33 -20.39
CA PHE A 32 11.55 -7.24 -21.81
C PHE A 32 10.52 -6.14 -22.07
N ARG A 33 10.39 -5.75 -23.33
CA ARG A 33 9.35 -4.81 -23.79
C ARG A 33 8.53 -5.42 -24.90
N VAL A 34 7.29 -4.99 -25.04
CA VAL A 34 6.48 -5.27 -26.23
C VAL A 34 6.89 -4.29 -27.32
N THR A 35 7.27 -4.81 -28.50
CA THR A 35 7.72 -3.99 -29.63
C THR A 35 6.66 -3.82 -30.70
N ASP A 36 5.75 -4.79 -30.83
CA ASP A 36 4.67 -4.77 -31.82
C ASP A 36 3.56 -5.75 -31.44
N VAL A 37 2.32 -5.43 -31.84
CA VAL A 37 1.12 -6.23 -31.55
C VAL A 37 0.45 -6.60 -32.87
N GLN A 38 0.12 -7.88 -33.05
CA GLN A 38 -0.51 -8.38 -34.27
C GLN A 38 -1.67 -9.32 -33.92
N GLU A 39 -2.63 -9.48 -34.85
CA GLU A 39 -3.87 -10.25 -34.64
C GLU A 39 -3.64 -11.68 -34.08
N HIS A 40 -2.49 -12.30 -34.40
CA HIS A 40 -2.17 -13.68 -34.00
C HIS A 40 -0.90 -13.82 -33.17
N ARG A 41 -0.22 -12.72 -32.82
CA ARG A 41 1.03 -12.76 -32.04
C ARG A 41 1.40 -11.41 -31.44
N VAL A 42 2.16 -11.44 -30.36
CA VAL A 42 2.77 -10.27 -29.72
C VAL A 42 4.28 -10.38 -29.90
N LEU A 43 4.96 -9.33 -30.34
CA LEU A 43 6.41 -9.30 -30.49
C LEU A 43 7.04 -8.66 -29.25
N ILE A 44 8.04 -9.33 -28.68
CA ILE A 44 8.78 -8.84 -27.52
C ILE A 44 10.27 -8.79 -27.82
N GLU A 45 11.00 -8.00 -27.03
CA GLU A 45 12.45 -7.90 -27.07
C GLU A 45 12.99 -7.81 -25.64
N TYR A 46 14.00 -8.63 -25.31
CA TYR A 46 14.63 -8.58 -23.99
C TYR A 46 15.61 -7.41 -23.91
N ARG A 47 15.80 -6.86 -22.71
CA ARG A 47 16.72 -5.72 -22.54
C ARG A 47 18.18 -6.05 -22.85
N ASP A 48 18.59 -7.29 -22.59
CA ASP A 48 19.97 -7.77 -22.78
C ASP A 48 20.18 -8.48 -24.12
N ASP A 49 19.15 -8.55 -24.97
CA ASP A 49 19.17 -9.28 -26.24
C ASP A 49 18.30 -8.58 -27.29
N ASP A 50 18.92 -8.09 -28.37
CA ASP A 50 18.23 -7.41 -29.48
C ASP A 50 17.43 -8.39 -30.38
N GLU A 51 17.27 -9.66 -29.97
CA GLU A 51 16.46 -10.65 -30.67
C GLU A 51 14.96 -10.44 -30.40
N THR A 52 14.20 -10.18 -31.46
CA THR A 52 12.73 -10.10 -31.39
C THR A 52 12.10 -11.50 -31.33
N ILE A 53 11.35 -11.77 -30.27
CA ILE A 53 10.72 -13.06 -30.01
C ILE A 53 9.20 -12.95 -30.22
N PRO A 54 8.60 -13.79 -31.09
CA PRO A 54 7.16 -13.79 -31.32
C PRO A 54 6.42 -14.70 -30.32
N LEU A 55 5.54 -14.13 -29.51
CA LEU A 55 4.60 -14.85 -28.65
C LEU A 55 3.32 -15.17 -29.42
N GLN A 56 3.06 -16.46 -29.66
CA GLN A 56 1.98 -16.92 -30.53
C GLN A 56 0.64 -17.06 -29.78
N ARG A 57 -0.45 -16.59 -30.40
CA ARG A 57 -1.82 -16.73 -29.86
C ARG A 57 -2.18 -18.15 -29.39
N ASP A 58 -1.80 -19.16 -30.16
CA ASP A 58 -2.10 -20.57 -29.83
C ASP A 58 -1.46 -21.03 -28.51
N GLN A 59 -0.32 -20.43 -28.13
CA GLN A 59 0.35 -20.74 -26.86
C GLN A 59 -0.35 -20.05 -25.69
N PHE A 60 -0.86 -18.82 -25.88
CA PHE A 60 -1.75 -18.18 -24.90
C PHE A 60 -3.03 -18.99 -24.71
N GLU A 61 -3.63 -19.51 -25.78
CA GLU A 61 -4.83 -20.37 -25.67
C GLU A 61 -4.54 -21.64 -24.87
N THR A 62 -3.36 -22.22 -25.10
CA THR A 62 -2.91 -23.41 -24.38
C THR A 62 -2.71 -23.12 -22.89
N LEU A 63 -2.10 -21.99 -22.54
CA LEU A 63 -1.90 -21.57 -21.16
C LEU A 63 -3.24 -21.28 -20.47
N HIS A 64 -4.11 -20.50 -21.11
CA HIS A 64 -5.47 -20.22 -20.65
C HIS A 64 -6.27 -21.50 -20.37
N ARG A 65 -6.23 -22.48 -21.27
CA ARG A 65 -6.91 -23.78 -21.06
C ARG A 65 -6.36 -24.53 -19.84
N ARG A 66 -5.04 -24.50 -19.61
CA ARG A 66 -4.42 -25.16 -18.45
C ARG A 66 -4.83 -24.51 -17.12
N ILE A 67 -4.97 -23.18 -17.10
CA ILE A 67 -5.48 -22.45 -15.94
C ILE A 67 -6.91 -22.88 -15.64
N GLN A 68 -7.77 -22.93 -16.67
CA GLN A 68 -9.16 -23.37 -16.53
C GLN A 68 -9.30 -24.84 -16.08
N ASP A 69 -8.50 -25.74 -16.65
CA ASP A 69 -8.46 -27.15 -16.25
C ASP A 69 -8.04 -27.33 -14.78
N SER A 70 -7.29 -26.36 -14.25
CA SER A 70 -6.78 -26.31 -12.88
C SER A 70 -7.63 -25.45 -11.94
N ARG A 71 -8.90 -25.20 -12.30
CA ARG A 71 -9.87 -24.40 -11.53
C ARG A 71 -9.49 -22.92 -11.34
N GLY A 72 -8.81 -22.35 -12.33
CA GLY A 72 -8.45 -20.93 -12.30
C GLY A 72 -7.10 -20.66 -11.63
N GLU A 73 -6.24 -21.65 -11.45
CA GLU A 73 -4.92 -21.47 -10.83
C GLU A 73 -3.87 -22.34 -11.53
N PHE A 74 -2.71 -21.78 -11.87
CA PHE A 74 -1.64 -22.49 -12.54
C PHE A 74 -0.27 -22.22 -11.89
N GLU A 75 0.44 -23.27 -11.50
CA GLU A 75 1.81 -23.19 -10.96
C GLU A 75 2.82 -22.79 -12.06
N LEU A 76 3.46 -21.63 -11.92
CA LEU A 76 4.44 -21.07 -12.86
C LEU A 76 5.67 -21.98 -13.03
N ASP A 77 6.06 -22.73 -12.00
CA ASP A 77 7.15 -23.72 -12.06
C ASP A 77 6.92 -24.82 -13.11
N ARG A 78 5.68 -24.99 -13.59
CA ARG A 78 5.32 -25.93 -14.65
C ARG A 78 5.45 -25.33 -16.06
N LEU A 79 5.78 -24.05 -16.17
CA LEU A 79 6.04 -23.42 -17.45
C LEU A 79 7.32 -23.97 -18.07
N PRO A 80 7.33 -24.19 -19.39
CA PRO A 80 8.58 -24.35 -20.13
C PRO A 80 9.51 -23.14 -19.93
N PRO A 81 10.84 -23.31 -20.01
CA PRO A 81 11.81 -22.23 -19.78
C PRO A 81 11.60 -20.97 -20.63
N ASP A 82 11.08 -21.13 -21.85
CA ASP A 82 10.84 -20.02 -22.79
C ASP A 82 9.39 -19.51 -22.75
N ALA A 83 8.57 -20.00 -21.80
CA ALA A 83 7.15 -19.69 -21.72
C ALA A 83 6.81 -18.62 -20.68
N GLU A 84 7.78 -18.17 -19.86
CA GLU A 84 7.55 -17.13 -18.86
C GLU A 84 6.93 -15.84 -19.41
N PRO A 85 7.34 -15.31 -20.60
CA PRO A 85 6.73 -14.11 -21.14
C PRO A 85 5.24 -14.26 -21.44
N TYR A 86 4.76 -15.48 -21.71
CA TYR A 86 3.33 -15.71 -21.90
C TYR A 86 2.54 -15.49 -20.62
N ALA A 87 3.11 -15.82 -19.45
CA ALA A 87 2.45 -15.56 -18.17
C ALA A 87 2.43 -14.06 -17.86
N THR A 88 3.56 -13.38 -18.04
CA THR A 88 3.64 -11.92 -17.85
C THR A 88 2.68 -11.18 -18.79
N VAL A 89 2.69 -11.50 -20.08
CA VAL A 89 1.79 -10.83 -21.04
C VAL A 89 0.34 -11.21 -20.74
N LEU A 90 0.03 -12.46 -20.42
CA LEU A 90 -1.35 -12.84 -20.07
C LEU A 90 -1.86 -12.11 -18.82
N SER A 91 -0.98 -11.80 -17.86
CA SER A 91 -1.34 -10.98 -16.69
C SER A 91 -1.65 -9.53 -16.99
N LEU A 92 -1.45 -9.04 -18.22
CA LEU A 92 -1.95 -7.73 -18.63
C LEU A 92 -3.47 -7.74 -18.83
N HIS A 93 -4.07 -8.91 -18.98
CA HIS A 93 -5.51 -9.03 -19.04
C HIS A 93 -6.09 -8.97 -17.60
N PRO A 94 -7.12 -8.14 -17.30
CA PRO A 94 -7.59 -7.84 -15.94
C PRO A 94 -8.03 -9.03 -15.08
N ARG A 95 -8.45 -10.12 -15.73
CA ARG A 95 -8.85 -11.38 -15.07
C ARG A 95 -7.69 -12.29 -14.69
N PHE A 96 -6.45 -11.97 -15.08
CA PHE A 96 -5.29 -12.83 -14.83
C PHE A 96 -4.29 -12.13 -13.91
N GLU A 97 -3.94 -12.80 -12.81
CA GLU A 97 -3.00 -12.28 -11.84
C GLU A 97 -1.81 -13.23 -11.70
N VAL A 98 -0.60 -12.67 -11.62
CA VAL A 98 0.63 -13.40 -11.32
C VAL A 98 1.01 -13.13 -9.87
N ASP A 99 0.94 -14.15 -9.02
CA ASP A 99 1.50 -14.10 -7.67
C ASP A 99 2.95 -14.59 -7.71
N ASP A 100 3.87 -13.64 -7.75
CA ASP A 100 5.32 -13.87 -7.70
C ASP A 100 5.80 -14.59 -6.42
N ARG A 101 5.02 -14.57 -5.33
CA ARG A 101 5.37 -15.18 -4.04
C ARG A 101 4.93 -16.64 -3.98
N GLU A 102 3.70 -16.91 -4.42
CA GLU A 102 3.17 -18.28 -4.49
C GLU A 102 3.63 -19.01 -5.76
N GLY A 103 4.16 -18.27 -6.74
CA GLY A 103 4.58 -18.83 -8.02
C GLY A 103 3.38 -19.31 -8.83
N THR A 104 2.25 -18.59 -8.76
CA THR A 104 1.00 -18.99 -9.38
C THR A 104 0.47 -17.92 -10.34
N LEU A 105 -0.28 -18.37 -11.34
CA LEU A 105 -1.03 -17.56 -12.29
C LEU A 105 -2.51 -17.92 -12.13
N THR A 106 -3.32 -16.98 -11.69
CA THR A 106 -4.73 -17.20 -11.36
C THR A 106 -5.66 -16.49 -12.35
N GLU A 107 -6.82 -17.10 -12.64
CA GLU A 107 -7.94 -16.48 -13.35
C GLU A 107 -9.04 -16.13 -12.34
N SER A 108 -9.32 -14.85 -12.13
CA SER A 108 -10.39 -14.35 -11.25
C SER A 108 -11.58 -13.81 -12.06
N ASP A 109 -12.79 -13.95 -11.49
CA ASP A 109 -14.01 -13.31 -12.01
C ASP A 109 -14.17 -11.86 -11.50
N GLN A 110 -13.35 -11.46 -10.52
CA GLN A 110 -13.25 -10.09 -10.03
C GLN A 110 -12.04 -9.45 -10.73
N SER A 111 -12.27 -8.36 -11.46
CA SER A 111 -11.19 -7.52 -12.00
C SER A 111 -10.41 -6.94 -10.82
N THR A 112 -9.33 -7.60 -10.44
CA THR A 112 -8.35 -7.05 -9.51
C THR A 112 -7.15 -6.69 -10.35
N GLY A 113 -7.03 -5.40 -10.67
CA GLY A 113 -6.03 -4.84 -11.55
C GLY A 113 -4.65 -5.48 -11.38
N SER A 114 -4.08 -5.90 -12.50
CA SER A 114 -2.82 -6.62 -12.63
C SER A 114 -1.70 -6.09 -11.73
N PRO A 115 -0.93 -6.94 -11.03
CA PRO A 115 0.17 -6.50 -10.16
C PRO A 115 1.42 -5.98 -10.89
N LEU A 116 1.39 -5.81 -12.22
CA LEU A 116 2.60 -5.57 -13.02
C LEU A 116 2.49 -4.44 -14.05
N VAL A 117 1.44 -3.61 -13.99
CA VAL A 117 1.33 -2.41 -14.82
C VAL A 117 1.27 -1.18 -13.91
N GLU A 118 2.29 -0.34 -13.99
CA GLU A 118 2.20 1.04 -13.50
C GLU A 118 1.65 1.92 -14.62
N ALA A 119 0.32 2.05 -14.69
CA ALA A 119 -0.36 3.14 -15.39
C ALA A 119 -1.83 3.19 -14.96
N GLN A 120 -2.44 4.35 -15.20
CA GLN A 120 -3.66 4.88 -14.60
C GLN A 120 -4.93 4.06 -14.91
N GLY A 121 -5.89 4.11 -13.98
CA GLY A 121 -7.11 3.32 -14.05
C GLY A 121 -8.02 3.74 -15.20
N ASP A 122 -8.46 2.75 -15.96
CA ASP A 122 -9.58 2.87 -16.88
C ASP A 122 -10.90 2.84 -16.12
N THR A 123 -11.62 3.94 -16.27
CA THR A 123 -13.04 4.10 -15.98
C THR A 123 -13.87 3.24 -16.92
N ASP A 124 -14.17 2.00 -16.52
CA ASP A 124 -15.33 1.27 -17.07
C ASP A 124 -16.01 0.33 -16.04
N ASP A 125 -15.93 0.67 -14.75
CA ASP A 125 -16.76 0.11 -13.67
C ASP A 125 -17.74 1.18 -13.17
N ALA A 126 -18.72 1.54 -14.02
CA ALA A 126 -19.72 2.56 -13.68
C ALA A 126 -20.86 2.07 -12.75
N ASP A 127 -20.79 0.85 -12.20
CA ASP A 127 -21.87 0.28 -11.37
C ASP A 127 -21.41 -0.55 -10.14
N GLU A 128 -20.11 -0.57 -9.80
CA GLU A 128 -19.69 -1.02 -8.47
C GLU A 128 -19.58 0.20 -7.55
N GLU A 129 -20.51 0.33 -6.58
CA GLU A 129 -20.40 1.34 -5.53
C GLU A 129 -19.05 1.19 -4.84
N ARG A 130 -18.24 2.26 -4.86
CA ARG A 130 -16.96 2.34 -4.17
C ARG A 130 -17.10 1.83 -2.73
N GLU A 131 -16.45 0.71 -2.43
CA GLU A 131 -16.40 0.19 -1.07
C GLU A 131 -15.30 0.91 -0.28
N GLU A 132 -15.70 1.65 0.75
CA GLU A 132 -14.76 2.35 1.61
C GLU A 132 -14.08 1.39 2.60
N PRO A 133 -12.75 1.51 2.81
CA PRO A 133 -12.07 0.72 3.83
C PRO A 133 -12.59 1.03 5.23
N ASP A 134 -13.04 0.01 5.96
CA ASP A 134 -13.43 0.13 7.38
C ASP A 134 -12.19 0.18 8.29
N VAL A 135 -11.43 1.29 8.17
CA VAL A 135 -10.25 1.56 8.99
C VAL A 135 -10.27 3.01 9.43
N ALA A 136 -10.15 3.27 10.74
CA ALA A 136 -10.30 4.62 11.31
C ALA A 136 -9.38 5.69 10.66
N VAL A 137 -8.16 5.30 10.25
CA VAL A 137 -7.23 6.23 9.59
C VAL A 137 -7.74 6.73 8.23
N TYR A 138 -8.58 5.95 7.54
CA TYR A 138 -9.10 6.30 6.22
C TYR A 138 -10.01 7.53 6.30
N SER A 139 -11.04 7.48 7.14
CA SER A 139 -11.99 8.59 7.30
C SER A 139 -11.30 9.85 7.85
N ASP A 140 -10.41 9.70 8.84
CA ASP A 140 -9.68 10.85 9.41
C ASP A 140 -8.71 11.47 8.41
N ALA A 141 -8.09 10.66 7.53
CA ALA A 141 -7.21 11.18 6.48
C ALA A 141 -8.00 11.98 5.43
N LEU A 142 -9.20 11.54 5.05
CA LEU A 142 -10.07 12.29 4.15
C LEU A 142 -10.48 13.64 4.76
N LEU A 143 -10.88 13.65 6.04
CA LEU A 143 -11.19 14.88 6.76
C LEU A 143 -9.97 15.81 6.88
N LEU A 144 -8.78 15.25 7.06
CA LEU A 144 -7.54 16.02 7.09
C LEU A 144 -7.24 16.65 5.72
N ILE A 145 -7.35 15.90 4.63
CA ILE A 145 -7.17 16.42 3.26
C ILE A 145 -8.13 17.59 3.02
N ASP A 146 -9.41 17.38 3.30
CA ASP A 146 -10.47 18.36 3.20
C ASP A 146 -10.23 19.61 4.07
N ALA A 147 -9.66 19.46 5.27
CA ALA A 147 -9.26 20.59 6.11
C ALA A 147 -8.02 21.33 5.59
N LEU A 148 -7.06 20.63 4.97
CA LEU A 148 -5.86 21.21 4.38
C LEU A 148 -6.19 22.01 3.10
N GLU A 149 -7.22 21.62 2.34
CA GLU A 149 -7.67 22.36 1.16
C GLU A 149 -8.37 23.67 1.51
N ARG A 150 -9.03 23.74 2.67
CA ARG A 150 -9.73 24.96 3.14
C ARG A 150 -8.86 25.95 3.88
N HIS A 151 -7.68 25.53 4.34
CA HIS A 151 -6.79 26.37 5.14
C HIS A 151 -5.42 26.46 4.49
N ASP A 152 -4.93 27.67 4.24
CA ASP A 152 -3.56 27.87 3.78
C ASP A 152 -2.56 27.56 4.92
N VAL A 153 -2.12 26.31 4.96
CA VAL A 153 -1.15 25.82 5.94
C VAL A 153 0.29 26.23 5.65
N THR A 154 0.56 26.89 4.51
CA THR A 154 1.89 27.42 4.22
C THR A 154 2.22 28.64 5.09
N THR A 155 1.18 29.32 5.61
CA THR A 155 1.31 30.44 6.54
C THR A 155 0.36 30.27 7.74
N LEU A 156 0.76 29.44 8.71
CA LEU A 156 -0.05 29.12 9.91
C LEU A 156 -0.46 30.35 10.75
N GLU A 157 0.28 31.45 10.66
CA GLU A 157 0.01 32.69 11.40
C GLU A 157 -1.27 33.39 10.94
N ASP A 158 -1.68 33.15 9.68
CA ASP A 158 -2.88 33.73 9.07
C ASP A 158 -4.13 32.85 9.27
N VAL A 159 -3.94 31.64 9.80
CA VAL A 159 -5.05 30.71 10.10
C VAL A 159 -5.69 31.09 11.42
N GLU A 160 -7.00 31.29 11.41
CA GLU A 160 -7.75 31.59 12.63
C GLU A 160 -7.63 30.43 13.66
N THR A 161 -7.68 30.77 14.94
CA THR A 161 -7.55 29.78 16.04
C THR A 161 -8.48 28.56 15.88
N PRO A 162 -9.76 28.69 15.47
CA PRO A 162 -10.60 27.52 15.20
C PRO A 162 -10.03 26.59 14.12
N GLY A 163 -9.49 27.14 13.03
CA GLY A 163 -8.84 26.36 11.96
C GLY A 163 -7.60 25.63 12.47
N LEU A 164 -6.76 26.30 13.28
CA LEU A 164 -5.59 25.68 13.92
C LEU A 164 -5.97 24.54 14.87
N VAL A 165 -7.05 24.70 15.64
CA VAL A 165 -7.56 23.64 16.53
C VAL A 165 -8.06 22.43 15.74
N ASN A 166 -8.77 22.67 14.63
CA ASN A 166 -9.25 21.60 13.75
C ASN A 166 -8.08 20.83 13.15
N LEU A 167 -7.11 21.53 12.54
CA LEU A 167 -5.91 20.93 11.95
C LEU A 167 -5.12 20.12 12.99
N TYR A 168 -4.91 20.68 14.18
CA TYR A 168 -4.19 19.99 15.27
C TYR A 168 -4.89 18.69 15.68
N THR A 169 -6.22 18.73 15.82
CA THR A 169 -7.01 17.57 16.24
C THR A 169 -6.95 16.47 15.18
N LEU A 170 -7.20 16.80 13.91
CA LEU A 170 -7.17 15.85 12.80
C LEU A 170 -5.77 15.25 12.60
N LEU A 171 -4.71 16.07 12.69
CA LEU A 171 -3.32 15.57 12.62
C LEU A 171 -3.01 14.59 13.77
N SER A 172 -3.51 14.86 14.97
CA SER A 172 -3.35 13.98 16.13
C SER A 172 -4.08 12.65 15.91
N ASP A 173 -5.32 12.68 15.41
CA ASP A 173 -6.12 11.48 15.17
C ASP A 173 -5.54 10.64 14.03
N VAL A 174 -5.16 11.25 12.89
CA VAL A 174 -4.45 10.57 11.80
C VAL A 174 -3.14 9.97 12.29
N GLN A 175 -2.33 10.70 13.07
CA GLN A 175 -1.08 10.17 13.61
C GLN A 175 -1.32 8.93 14.48
N ARG A 176 -2.32 9.00 15.38
CA ARG A 176 -2.65 7.90 16.29
C ARG A 176 -3.15 6.69 15.52
N ASN A 177 -4.13 6.87 14.64
CA ASN A 177 -4.78 5.78 13.91
C ASN A 177 -3.83 5.17 12.86
N ALA A 178 -3.01 5.97 12.18
CA ALA A 178 -1.94 5.46 11.33
C ALA A 178 -0.91 4.65 12.12
N ASN A 179 -0.56 5.09 13.32
CA ASN A 179 0.38 4.36 14.18
C ASN A 179 -0.20 3.05 14.70
N ASP A 180 -1.50 3.00 15.01
CA ASP A 180 -2.16 1.77 15.44
C ASP A 180 -2.23 0.76 14.30
N LEU A 181 -2.69 1.16 13.10
CA LEU A 181 -2.65 0.31 11.90
C LEU A 181 -1.22 -0.15 11.57
N ARG A 182 -0.23 0.74 11.68
CA ARG A 182 1.19 0.39 11.46
C ARG A 182 1.68 -0.68 12.43
N LYS A 183 1.21 -0.70 13.68
CA LYS A 183 1.58 -1.76 14.65
C LYS A 183 0.97 -3.09 14.26
N ASP A 184 -0.28 -3.10 13.81
CA ASP A 184 -0.96 -4.33 13.36
C ASP A 184 -0.27 -4.89 12.12
N ILE A 185 0.04 -4.04 11.14
CA ILE A 185 0.85 -4.41 9.96
C ILE A 185 2.23 -4.93 10.41
N ARG A 186 2.89 -4.26 11.36
CA ARG A 186 4.18 -4.71 11.89
C ARG A 186 4.08 -6.10 12.51
N ALA A 187 3.03 -6.41 13.26
CA ALA A 187 2.84 -7.72 13.86
C ALA A 187 2.79 -8.81 12.78
N VAL A 188 1.98 -8.59 11.73
CA VAL A 188 1.89 -9.50 10.58
C VAL A 188 3.22 -9.61 9.82
N LEU A 189 3.94 -8.51 9.63
CA LEU A 189 5.25 -8.52 8.96
C LEU A 189 6.31 -9.26 9.77
N LEU A 190 6.28 -9.23 11.11
CA LEU A 190 7.21 -10.00 11.93
C LEU A 190 7.05 -11.51 11.71
N ASP A 191 5.83 -11.99 11.48
CA ASP A 191 5.56 -13.40 11.17
C ASP A 191 6.03 -13.79 9.76
N ARG A 192 6.04 -12.83 8.82
CA ARG A 192 6.37 -13.06 7.40
C ARG A 192 7.84 -12.87 7.06
N LEU A 193 8.55 -11.98 7.76
CA LEU A 193 9.92 -11.63 7.43
C LEU A 193 10.91 -12.62 8.05
N HIS A 194 11.82 -13.13 7.22
CA HIS A 194 13.02 -13.83 7.65
C HIS A 194 14.09 -12.83 8.13
N HIS A 195 15.04 -13.29 8.94
CA HIS A 195 16.08 -12.44 9.50
C HIS A 195 17.04 -11.95 8.40
N ASP A 196 17.52 -10.72 8.54
CA ASP A 196 18.66 -10.15 7.83
C ASP A 196 18.54 -9.91 6.30
N GLN A 197 17.35 -10.03 5.70
CA GLN A 197 17.11 -9.60 4.31
C GLN A 197 15.96 -8.58 4.19
N PRO A 198 16.16 -7.41 3.56
CA PRO A 198 15.07 -6.49 3.26
C PRO A 198 14.07 -7.09 2.26
N VAL A 199 12.78 -6.84 2.50
CA VAL A 199 11.69 -7.13 1.57
C VAL A 199 11.14 -5.82 1.05
N SER A 200 11.09 -5.69 -0.28
CA SER A 200 10.60 -4.50 -0.98
C SER A 200 9.11 -4.59 -1.26
N GLY A 201 8.46 -3.44 -1.20
CA GLY A 201 7.15 -3.18 -1.79
C GLY A 201 7.21 -1.92 -2.65
N GLN A 202 6.06 -1.49 -3.16
CA GLN A 202 5.98 -0.37 -4.13
C GLN A 202 6.61 0.93 -3.61
N PHE A 203 6.44 1.26 -2.32
CA PHE A 203 6.86 2.56 -1.78
C PHE A 203 8.12 2.51 -0.89
N GLY A 204 8.84 1.38 -0.90
CA GLY A 204 10.06 1.21 -0.11
C GLY A 204 10.24 -0.22 0.41
N SER A 205 11.17 -0.40 1.34
CA SER A 205 11.52 -1.72 1.87
C SER A 205 11.55 -1.77 3.39
N VAL A 206 11.33 -2.95 3.94
CA VAL A 206 11.37 -3.23 5.38
C VAL A 206 12.21 -4.47 5.67
N GLN A 207 12.79 -4.53 6.87
CA GLN A 207 13.64 -5.63 7.30
C GLN A 207 13.35 -5.98 8.76
N ARG A 208 13.36 -7.28 9.07
CA ARG A 208 13.32 -7.77 10.45
C ARG A 208 14.72 -7.64 11.06
N THR A 209 14.78 -7.03 12.23
CA THR A 209 16.02 -6.82 13.00
C THR A 209 15.75 -7.09 14.46
N SER A 210 16.77 -7.54 15.19
CA SER A 210 16.67 -7.75 16.63
C SER A 210 17.38 -6.64 17.40
N ARG A 211 16.82 -6.31 18.56
CA ARG A 211 17.44 -5.47 19.56
C ARG A 211 17.59 -6.28 20.84
N ARG A 212 18.81 -6.33 21.34
CA ARG A 212 19.11 -6.87 22.67
C ARG A 212 19.00 -5.74 23.69
N ASN A 213 18.09 -5.87 24.63
CA ASN A 213 17.99 -5.00 25.80
C ASN A 213 18.57 -5.73 27.01
N ARG A 214 19.35 -5.02 27.84
CA ARG A 214 19.88 -5.56 29.09
C ARG A 214 19.45 -4.69 30.26
N SER A 215 18.99 -5.30 31.34
CA SER A 215 18.70 -4.64 32.61
C SER A 215 19.38 -5.42 33.73
N LEU A 216 19.93 -4.72 34.72
CA LEU A 216 20.54 -5.40 35.86
C LEU A 216 19.49 -6.26 36.56
N LYS A 217 19.91 -7.45 36.96
CA LYS A 217 19.15 -8.26 37.92
C LYS A 217 19.11 -7.56 39.26
N ASP A 218 18.24 -8.05 40.14
CA ASP A 218 18.18 -7.63 41.54
C ASP A 218 19.58 -7.56 42.17
N ASP A 219 19.84 -6.49 42.92
CA ASP A 219 21.13 -6.17 43.51
C ASP A 219 21.71 -7.37 44.30
N GLU A 220 20.88 -8.13 45.02
CA GLU A 220 21.33 -9.31 45.75
C GLU A 220 21.80 -10.42 44.80
N LEU A 221 21.11 -10.65 43.68
CA LEU A 221 21.54 -11.65 42.68
C LEU A 221 22.87 -11.26 42.06
N VAL A 222 23.03 -9.98 41.72
CA VAL A 222 24.27 -9.45 41.16
C VAL A 222 25.43 -9.60 42.15
N LEU A 223 25.23 -9.18 43.40
CA LEU A 223 26.25 -9.30 44.46
C LEU A 223 26.61 -10.77 44.75
N ASN A 224 25.63 -11.67 44.78
CA ASN A 224 25.86 -13.09 44.96
C ASN A 224 26.66 -13.71 43.79
N ALA A 225 26.41 -13.27 42.55
CA ALA A 225 27.19 -13.72 41.38
C ALA A 225 28.66 -13.29 41.48
N PHE A 226 28.92 -12.05 41.90
CA PHE A 226 30.28 -11.55 42.12
C PHE A 226 30.99 -12.24 43.29
N GLU A 227 30.28 -12.54 44.39
CA GLU A 227 30.85 -13.28 45.51
C GLU A 227 31.19 -14.72 45.13
N ALA A 228 30.35 -15.39 44.35
CA ALA A 228 30.62 -16.73 43.82
C ALA A 228 31.88 -16.77 42.94
N ALA A 229 32.22 -15.65 42.30
CA ALA A 229 33.44 -15.46 41.52
C ALA A 229 34.64 -14.95 42.34
N GLY A 230 34.51 -14.83 43.67
CA GLY A 230 35.59 -14.46 44.58
C GLY A 230 35.75 -12.96 44.83
N ILE A 231 34.76 -12.13 44.47
CA ILE A 231 34.73 -10.70 44.81
C ILE A 231 33.87 -10.50 46.06
N GLU A 232 34.52 -10.15 47.18
CA GLU A 232 33.85 -9.91 48.45
C GLU A 232 32.84 -8.75 48.35
N ARG A 233 31.64 -8.95 48.91
CA ARG A 233 30.49 -8.02 48.89
C ARG A 233 30.86 -6.60 49.34
N GLU A 234 31.82 -6.50 50.27
CA GLU A 234 32.32 -5.23 50.84
C GLU A 234 33.03 -4.34 49.81
N ARG A 235 33.49 -4.90 48.68
CA ARG A 235 34.12 -4.16 47.58
C ARG A 235 33.11 -3.56 46.59
N LEU A 236 31.88 -4.05 46.56
CA LEU A 236 30.80 -3.59 45.68
C LEU A 236 29.83 -2.70 46.48
N THR A 237 30.23 -1.45 46.69
CA THR A 237 29.46 -0.48 47.50
C THR A 237 28.21 0.07 46.80
N THR A 238 28.09 -0.12 45.48
CA THR A 238 26.91 0.27 44.70
C THR A 238 26.81 -0.65 43.49
N VAL A 239 25.64 -1.26 43.29
CA VAL A 239 25.32 -2.02 42.10
C VAL A 239 24.78 -1.03 41.07
N ASP A 240 25.63 -0.67 40.11
CA ASP A 240 25.23 0.14 38.96
C ASP A 240 25.80 -0.46 37.68
N SER A 241 25.11 -0.26 36.55
CA SER A 241 25.41 -0.97 35.31
C SER A 241 26.83 -0.68 34.80
N SER A 242 27.34 0.54 35.01
CA SER A 242 28.69 0.91 34.61
C SER A 242 29.73 0.12 35.40
N LYS A 243 29.58 0.01 36.72
CA LYS A 243 30.52 -0.76 37.57
C LYS A 243 30.43 -2.26 37.35
N VAL A 244 29.22 -2.78 37.09
CA VAL A 244 29.02 -4.19 36.78
C VAL A 244 29.68 -4.53 35.43
N ASP A 245 29.54 -3.67 34.42
CA ASP A 245 30.22 -3.83 33.13
C ASP A 245 31.75 -3.82 33.27
N GLU A 246 32.31 -2.85 34.01
CA GLU A 246 33.75 -2.80 34.30
C GLU A 246 34.25 -4.04 35.04
N ALA A 247 33.43 -4.62 35.92
CA ALA A 247 33.76 -5.83 36.65
C ALA A 247 33.64 -7.09 35.77
N LEU A 248 32.68 -7.15 34.85
CA LEU A 248 32.57 -8.23 33.86
C LEU A 248 33.81 -8.29 32.94
N ASP A 249 34.40 -7.15 32.59
CA ASP A 249 35.61 -7.10 31.74
C ASP A 249 36.85 -7.75 32.38
N VAL A 250 36.88 -7.84 33.71
CA VAL A 250 38.03 -8.36 34.48
C VAL A 250 37.72 -9.65 35.23
N THR A 251 36.51 -10.20 35.08
CA THR A 251 36.06 -11.43 35.73
C THR A 251 35.58 -12.46 34.71
N GLU A 252 35.46 -13.72 35.13
CA GLU A 252 34.90 -14.79 34.29
C GLU A 252 33.39 -14.97 34.50
N ILE A 253 32.71 -13.98 35.08
CA ILE A 253 31.27 -14.01 35.32
C ILE A 253 30.54 -13.84 33.99
N SER A 254 29.49 -14.63 33.77
CA SER A 254 28.67 -14.47 32.57
C SER A 254 27.82 -13.20 32.67
N GLU A 255 27.68 -12.46 31.57
CA GLU A 255 26.73 -11.34 31.48
C GLU A 255 25.33 -11.77 31.93
N THR A 256 24.92 -12.99 31.58
CA THR A 256 23.61 -13.55 31.97
C THR A 256 23.47 -13.87 33.45
N ASP A 257 24.55 -13.86 34.24
CA ASP A 257 24.48 -14.06 35.69
C ASP A 257 24.05 -12.76 36.39
N VAL A 258 24.40 -11.60 35.83
CA VAL A 258 24.17 -10.28 36.43
C VAL A 258 23.14 -9.42 35.67
N TYR A 259 22.90 -9.69 34.39
CA TYR A 259 21.89 -9.01 33.58
C TYR A 259 20.75 -9.94 33.21
N GLU A 260 19.53 -9.40 33.25
CA GLU A 260 18.40 -9.90 32.48
C GLU A 260 18.54 -9.35 31.06
N VAL A 261 18.58 -10.27 30.10
CA VAL A 261 18.79 -9.95 28.70
C VAL A 261 17.54 -10.37 27.95
N GLU A 262 16.86 -9.40 27.36
CA GLU A 262 15.69 -9.60 26.54
C GLU A 262 16.03 -9.29 25.09
N GLU A 263 15.72 -10.21 24.18
CA GLU A 263 15.81 -9.95 22.74
C GLU A 263 14.42 -9.60 22.21
N SER A 264 14.31 -8.45 21.57
CA SER A 264 13.08 -7.95 20.98
C SER A 264 13.25 -7.78 19.48
N GLU A 265 12.35 -8.36 18.72
CA GLU A 265 12.37 -8.25 17.26
C GLU A 265 11.46 -7.12 16.78
N TYR A 266 11.93 -6.41 15.76
CA TYR A 266 11.21 -5.30 15.19
C TYR A 266 11.38 -5.20 13.69
N VAL A 267 10.34 -4.67 13.05
CA VAL A 267 10.40 -4.32 11.64
C VAL A 267 10.99 -2.92 11.56
N ARG A 268 12.08 -2.80 10.81
CA ARG A 268 12.72 -1.54 10.50
C ARG A 268 12.46 -1.21 9.04
N LYS A 269 12.02 0.02 8.80
CA LYS A 269 12.02 0.62 7.47
C LYS A 269 13.46 0.75 6.97
N ALA A 270 13.77 0.07 5.87
CA ALA A 270 15.11 -0.02 5.31
C ALA A 270 15.34 1.08 4.26
N ASP A 271 14.39 1.25 3.33
CA ASP A 271 14.50 2.24 2.26
C ASP A 271 13.12 2.82 1.87
N VAL A 272 13.13 3.87 1.04
CA VAL A 272 11.94 4.59 0.56
C VAL A 272 12.11 4.90 -0.90
N ASP A 273 11.13 4.47 -1.69
CA ASP A 273 11.04 4.88 -3.08
C ASP A 273 10.19 6.17 -3.16
N GLU A 274 10.84 7.33 -3.18
CA GLU A 274 10.15 8.62 -3.28
C GLU A 274 9.70 8.91 -4.73
N ASP A 275 10.47 8.47 -5.73
CA ASP A 275 10.15 8.65 -7.15
C ASP A 275 8.86 7.89 -7.51
N GLN A 276 8.71 6.67 -6.98
CA GLN A 276 7.50 5.87 -7.17
C GLN A 276 6.27 6.51 -6.52
N LYS A 277 6.44 7.10 -5.33
CA LYS A 277 5.35 7.82 -4.66
C LYS A 277 4.95 9.07 -5.41
N GLU A 278 5.91 9.85 -5.90
CA GLU A 278 5.64 11.07 -6.66
C GLU A 278 4.87 10.74 -7.94
N THR A 279 5.34 9.73 -8.68
CA THR A 279 4.67 9.24 -9.90
C THR A 279 3.25 8.78 -9.62
N ARG A 280 3.05 7.95 -8.58
CA ARG A 280 1.71 7.47 -8.21
C ARG A 280 0.79 8.60 -7.76
N LEU A 281 1.30 9.54 -6.96
CA LEU A 281 0.53 10.68 -6.49
C LEU A 281 0.14 11.59 -7.65
N GLN A 282 1.03 11.86 -8.60
CA GLN A 282 0.73 12.65 -9.77
C GLN A 282 -0.38 11.97 -10.60
N GLY A 283 -0.30 10.66 -10.80
CA GLY A 283 -1.35 9.92 -11.51
C GLY A 283 -2.72 10.01 -10.83
N LEU A 284 -2.77 9.96 -9.49
CA LEU A 284 -4.01 10.15 -8.73
C LEU A 284 -4.57 11.58 -8.86
N LYS A 285 -3.70 12.58 -8.87
CA LYS A 285 -4.10 13.98 -9.10
C LYS A 285 -4.67 14.19 -10.49
N ASP A 286 -4.03 13.60 -11.51
CA ASP A 286 -4.49 13.70 -12.89
C ASP A 286 -5.88 13.04 -13.04
N GLN A 287 -6.11 11.90 -12.37
CA GLN A 287 -7.41 11.22 -12.35
C GLN A 287 -8.49 12.05 -11.63
N LEU A 288 -8.16 12.67 -10.49
CA LEU A 288 -9.08 13.56 -9.78
C LEU A 288 -9.44 14.77 -10.65
N ALA A 289 -8.44 15.42 -11.25
CA ALA A 289 -8.64 16.57 -12.13
C ALA A 289 -9.47 16.24 -13.38
N ALA A 290 -9.32 15.02 -13.92
CA ALA A 290 -10.16 14.55 -15.02
C ALA A 290 -11.63 14.39 -14.62
N THR A 291 -11.89 14.02 -13.36
CA THR A 291 -13.24 13.91 -12.80
C THR A 291 -13.84 15.28 -12.46
N GLU A 292 -12.99 16.28 -12.22
CA GLU A 292 -13.36 17.69 -11.99
C GLU A 292 -13.53 18.52 -13.29
N GLY A 293 -13.67 17.86 -14.45
CA GLY A 293 -13.82 18.51 -15.76
C GLY A 293 -15.21 19.13 -16.02
N GLU A 294 -15.48 19.51 -17.28
CA GLU A 294 -16.72 20.22 -17.71
C GLU A 294 -18.02 19.61 -17.13
N GLU A 295 -18.14 18.29 -17.03
CA GLU A 295 -19.31 17.63 -16.45
C GLU A 295 -19.49 17.91 -14.95
N ALA A 296 -18.41 18.02 -14.17
CA ALA A 296 -18.48 18.37 -12.75
C ALA A 296 -18.80 19.85 -12.53
N ASP A 297 -18.33 20.74 -13.42
CA ASP A 297 -18.69 22.16 -13.40
C ASP A 297 -20.15 22.36 -13.82
N GLU A 298 -20.66 21.64 -14.82
CA GLU A 298 -22.08 21.62 -15.19
C GLU A 298 -22.96 21.13 -14.02
N LEU A 299 -22.54 20.08 -13.32
CA LEU A 299 -23.22 19.58 -12.11
C LEU A 299 -23.21 20.61 -10.97
N ARG A 300 -22.12 21.36 -10.79
CA ARG A 300 -22.03 22.43 -9.78
C ARG A 300 -22.96 23.59 -10.11
N GLU A 301 -23.00 24.02 -11.38
CA GLU A 301 -23.94 25.04 -11.85
C GLU A 301 -25.41 24.58 -11.68
N GLU A 302 -25.71 23.31 -11.98
CA GLU A 302 -27.05 22.74 -11.76
C GLU A 302 -27.41 22.74 -10.26
N ILE A 303 -26.47 22.38 -9.39
CA ILE A 303 -26.68 22.43 -7.93
C ILE A 303 -26.92 23.86 -7.45
N GLU A 304 -26.14 24.85 -7.90
CA GLU A 304 -26.37 26.26 -7.55
C GLU A 304 -27.75 26.76 -8.03
N GLU A 305 -28.16 26.43 -9.26
CA GLU A 305 -29.51 26.75 -9.74
C GLU A 305 -30.60 26.08 -8.88
N LEU A 306 -30.38 24.83 -8.47
CA LEU A 306 -31.32 24.10 -7.60
C LEU A 306 -31.39 24.69 -6.19
N GLU A 307 -30.25 25.11 -5.63
CA GLU A 307 -30.19 25.79 -4.33
C GLU A 307 -30.88 27.16 -4.39
N GLU A 308 -30.62 27.98 -5.41
CA GLU A 308 -31.30 29.26 -5.62
C GLU A 308 -32.82 29.06 -5.79
N ARG A 309 -33.21 28.00 -6.50
CA ARG A 309 -34.61 27.62 -6.67
C ARG A 309 -35.26 27.18 -5.36
N ILE A 310 -34.54 26.45 -4.51
CA ILE A 310 -35.00 26.05 -3.17
C ILE A 310 -35.16 27.30 -2.29
N ASP A 311 -34.22 28.23 -2.34
CA ASP A 311 -34.30 29.50 -1.61
C ASP A 311 -35.50 30.35 -2.07
N GLU A 312 -35.73 30.48 -3.38
CA GLU A 312 -36.92 31.15 -3.94
C GLU A 312 -38.23 30.49 -3.47
N LEU A 313 -38.27 29.16 -3.45
CA LEU A 313 -39.46 28.39 -3.03
C LEU A 313 -39.68 28.40 -1.52
N THR A 314 -38.62 28.59 -0.73
CA THR A 314 -38.68 28.59 0.74
C THR A 314 -38.85 29.99 1.32
N GLU A 315 -38.44 31.06 0.61
CA GLU A 315 -38.73 32.46 0.97
C GLU A 315 -40.24 32.71 1.12
N PHE A 316 -41.07 32.07 0.28
CA PHE A 316 -42.53 32.26 0.31
C PHE A 316 -43.29 31.46 1.38
N ARG A 317 -42.62 30.63 2.20
CA ARG A 317 -43.26 29.89 3.31
C ARG A 317 -43.24 30.60 4.67
N THR A 318 -43.03 31.91 4.69
CA THR A 318 -43.42 32.78 5.82
C THR A 318 -44.84 33.34 5.66
N GLY A 319 -45.77 32.58 5.06
CA GLY A 319 -47.21 32.86 5.07
C GLY A 319 -47.91 32.51 6.40
N ARG A 320 -47.38 32.98 7.54
CA ARG A 320 -48.08 32.86 8.84
C ARG A 320 -49.02 34.06 9.03
N SER A 321 -50.10 34.13 8.25
CA SER A 321 -51.24 35.05 8.53
C SER A 321 -52.55 34.66 7.81
N PHE A 322 -52.88 33.37 7.74
CA PHE A 322 -54.25 32.93 7.46
C PHE A 322 -54.93 32.36 8.72
N HIS A 323 -55.07 33.18 9.77
CA HIS A 323 -56.07 32.94 10.81
C HIS A 323 -56.35 34.21 11.63
N GLU A 324 -57.21 35.08 11.11
CA GLU A 324 -58.14 35.87 11.93
C GLU A 324 -59.28 36.37 11.03
N SER A 325 -60.21 35.46 10.75
CA SER A 325 -61.55 35.79 10.22
C SER A 325 -62.57 34.92 10.94
N ALA A 326 -62.60 35.05 12.26
CA ALA A 326 -63.65 34.49 13.11
C ALA A 326 -63.88 35.41 14.32
N SER A 327 -64.25 36.67 14.06
CA SER A 327 -64.99 37.49 15.02
C SER A 327 -65.65 38.68 14.32
N GLY A 328 -66.99 38.74 14.39
CA GLY A 328 -67.77 39.97 14.21
C GLY A 328 -68.69 40.01 12.98
N GLY A 329 -70.00 39.84 13.21
CA GLY A 329 -71.06 40.22 12.26
C GLY A 329 -72.25 39.27 12.23
#